data_AF-A0A090T443-F1
#
_entry.id   AF-A0A090T443-F1
#
_cell.length_a   1.000
_cell.length_b   1.000
_cell.length_c   1.000
_cell.angle_alpha   90.00
_cell.angle_beta   90.00
_cell.angle_gamma   90.00
#
_symmetry.space_group_name_H-M   'P 1'
#
loop_
_entity.id
_entity.type
_entity.pdbx_description
1 polymer ?
#
loop_
_entity_poly.entity_id
_entity_poly.type
_entity_poly.pdbx_seq_one_letter_code
_entity_poly.pdbx_strand_id
1 'polypeptide(L)'
;MANHSINQVLLVAGTHGNELSGLYLQKLIRDGVYHADRSTFQVKNTVGNPLAVKKNTRFIDIDLNRAFSSADLESDANEKRLAAEFVKQHASNENQLIIDLHNTTCNMGATLILLSNDPYYTRMGAYVKQRMPEANILFEDRKSWQDQPYLCTTGEHG
;
A
#
# COMPACT_ATOMS: atom_id res chain seq x y z
N MET A 1 -24.27 -5.79 -12.85
CA MET A 1 -23.08 -5.86 -11.97
C MET A 1 -22.45 -4.49 -11.99
N ALA A 2 -22.26 -3.84 -10.84
CA ALA A 2 -21.64 -2.51 -10.81
C ALA A 2 -20.20 -2.61 -11.32
N ASN A 3 -19.90 -1.85 -12.37
CA ASN A 3 -18.61 -1.81 -13.03
C ASN A 3 -17.72 -0.86 -12.22
N HIS A 4 -17.03 -1.38 -11.19
CA HIS A 4 -16.14 -0.58 -10.35
C HIS A 4 -14.85 -0.31 -11.14
N SER A 5 -14.87 0.75 -11.94
CA SER A 5 -13.70 1.16 -12.72
C SER A 5 -12.73 1.91 -11.82
N ILE A 6 -11.55 1.32 -11.57
CA ILE A 6 -10.44 2.04 -10.93
C ILE A 6 -10.04 3.20 -11.83
N ASN A 7 -10.05 4.42 -11.29
CA ASN A 7 -9.60 5.63 -12.00
C ASN A 7 -8.28 6.18 -11.40
N GLN A 8 -7.89 5.70 -10.21
CA GLN A 8 -6.67 6.09 -9.54
C GLN A 8 -6.01 4.90 -8.85
N VAL A 9 -4.70 4.79 -9.00
CA VAL A 9 -3.86 3.96 -8.13
C VAL A 9 -3.04 4.88 -7.23
N LEU A 10 -3.13 4.69 -5.91
CA LEU A 10 -2.26 5.34 -4.94
C LEU A 10 -1.10 4.40 -4.63
N LEU A 11 0.09 4.71 -5.15
CA LEU A 11 1.31 3.97 -4.88
C LEU A 11 1.98 4.53 -3.63
N VAL A 12 1.97 3.74 -2.56
CA VAL A 12 2.55 4.10 -1.27
C VAL A 12 3.90 3.41 -1.15
N ALA A 13 4.92 4.16 -0.73
CA ALA A 13 6.23 3.62 -0.42
C ALA A 13 6.77 4.28 0.85
N GLY A 14 7.77 3.65 1.47
CA GLY A 14 8.34 4.19 2.71
C GLY A 14 7.37 4.17 3.89
N THR A 15 6.40 3.25 3.88
CA THR A 15 5.61 2.90 5.08
C THR A 15 6.54 2.44 6.19
N HIS A 16 7.55 1.65 5.82
CA HIS A 16 8.78 1.49 6.59
C HIS A 16 9.91 2.29 5.96
N GLY A 17 10.54 3.17 6.74
CA GLY A 17 11.47 4.17 6.20
C GLY A 17 12.79 3.63 5.64
N ASN A 18 13.15 2.40 5.98
CA ASN A 18 14.37 1.73 5.52
C ASN A 18 14.14 0.75 4.36
N GLU A 19 12.94 0.70 3.78
CA GLU A 19 12.60 -0.15 2.63
C GLU A 19 12.63 0.67 1.32
N LEU A 20 13.76 0.59 0.61
CA LEU A 20 14.13 1.59 -0.41
C LEU A 20 13.56 1.35 -1.81
N SER A 21 13.10 0.14 -2.14
CA SER A 21 12.74 -0.19 -3.52
C SER A 21 11.54 0.62 -4.01
N GLY A 22 10.50 0.75 -3.19
CA GLY A 22 9.32 1.55 -3.52
C GLY A 22 9.65 3.04 -3.65
N LEU A 23 10.51 3.57 -2.78
CA LEU A 23 10.97 4.97 -2.85
C LEU A 23 11.75 5.23 -4.14
N TYR A 24 12.59 4.28 -4.54
CA TYR A 24 13.33 4.40 -5.79
C TYR A 24 12.40 4.32 -7.01
N LEU A 25 11.39 3.44 -7.01
CA LEU A 25 10.36 3.41 -8.06
C LEU A 25 9.61 4.74 -8.17
N GLN A 26 9.22 5.35 -7.05
CA GLN A 26 8.58 6.67 -7.07
C GLN A 26 9.50 7.75 -7.65
N LYS A 27 10.81 7.69 -7.39
CA LYS A 27 11.81 8.54 -8.06
C LYS A 27 11.82 8.30 -9.56
N LEU A 28 11.84 7.06 -10.03
CA LEU A 28 11.81 6.74 -11.47
C LEU A 28 10.53 7.26 -12.16
N ILE A 29 9.39 7.16 -11.49
CA ILE A 29 8.12 7.70 -11.99
C ILE A 29 8.19 9.23 -12.09
N ARG A 30 8.60 9.90 -11.01
CA ARG A 30 8.70 11.36 -10.95
C ARG A 30 9.67 11.91 -12.00
N ASP A 31 10.80 11.23 -12.19
CA ASP A 31 11.84 11.64 -13.12
C ASP A 31 11.50 11.27 -14.58
N GLY A 32 10.32 10.68 -14.84
CA GLY A 32 9.83 10.33 -16.17
C GLY A 32 10.51 9.10 -16.80
N VAL A 33 11.28 8.34 -16.01
CA VAL A 33 11.98 7.13 -16.46
C VAL A 33 11.02 5.93 -16.54
N TYR A 34 10.00 5.91 -15.68
CA TYR A 34 8.98 4.85 -15.68
C TYR A 34 7.56 5.44 -15.77
N HIS A 35 6.82 5.08 -16.81
CA HIS A 35 5.44 5.54 -17.01
C HIS A 35 4.43 4.59 -16.34
N ALA A 36 3.93 5.00 -15.19
CA ALA A 36 3.01 4.21 -14.38
C ALA A 36 1.53 4.39 -14.78
N ASP A 37 1.17 5.52 -15.38
CA ASP A 37 -0.21 5.80 -15.82
C ASP A 37 -0.71 4.79 -16.87
N ARG A 38 -2.03 4.60 -16.92
CA ARG A 38 -2.73 3.79 -17.92
C ARG A 38 -3.84 4.62 -18.56
N SER A 39 -4.38 4.14 -19.67
CA SER A 39 -5.47 4.81 -20.38
C SER A 39 -6.73 5.01 -19.53
N THR A 40 -6.93 4.19 -18.49
CA THR A 40 -8.11 4.22 -17.64
C THR A 40 -7.87 4.76 -16.23
N PHE A 41 -6.61 4.91 -15.80
CA PHE A 41 -6.30 5.41 -14.46
C PHE A 41 -4.95 6.12 -14.38
N GLN A 42 -4.85 7.02 -13.39
CA GLN A 42 -3.60 7.71 -13.06
C GLN A 42 -2.95 7.12 -11.82
N VAL A 43 -1.62 7.13 -11.76
CA VAL A 43 -0.85 6.70 -10.59
C VAL A 43 -0.39 7.92 -9.81
N LYS A 44 -0.78 8.01 -8.55
CA LYS A 44 -0.29 9.02 -7.60
C LYS A 44 0.67 8.37 -6.62
N ASN A 45 1.80 9.03 -6.37
CA ASN A 45 2.80 8.57 -5.41
C ASN A 45 2.61 9.28 -4.07
N THR A 46 2.77 8.55 -2.97
CA THR A 46 2.86 9.14 -1.62
C THR A 46 3.87 8.39 -0.74
N VAL A 47 4.46 9.09 0.22
CA VAL A 47 5.38 8.50 1.19
C VAL A 47 4.62 8.24 2.50
N GLY A 48 4.59 6.99 2.94
CA GLY A 48 3.84 6.60 4.15
C GLY A 48 4.39 7.21 5.44
N ASN A 49 5.70 7.06 5.70
CA ASN A 49 6.35 7.61 6.88
C ASN A 49 7.55 8.50 6.53
N PRO A 50 7.33 9.79 6.16
CA PRO A 50 8.40 10.68 5.72
C PRO A 50 9.52 10.86 6.75
N LEU A 51 9.19 10.87 8.05
CA LEU A 51 10.17 11.04 9.12
C LEU A 51 11.06 9.79 9.28
N ALA A 52 10.48 8.59 9.21
CA ALA A 52 11.23 7.35 9.23
C ALA A 52 12.13 7.22 7.99
N VAL A 53 11.64 7.60 6.81
CA VAL A 53 12.44 7.65 5.57
C VAL A 53 13.64 8.58 5.74
N LYS A 54 13.43 9.80 6.24
CA LYS A 54 14.52 10.77 6.47
C LYS A 54 15.59 10.23 7.43
N LYS A 55 15.18 9.43 8.43
CA LYS A 55 16.09 8.82 9.40
C LYS A 55 16.61 7.44 8.98
N ASN A 56 16.20 6.92 7.82
CA ASN A 56 16.51 5.56 7.35
C ASN A 56 16.26 4.48 8.43
N THR A 57 15.13 4.60 9.13
CA THR A 57 14.68 3.65 10.16
C THR A 57 13.36 3.03 9.74
N ARG A 58 13.00 1.87 10.29
CA ARG A 58 11.72 1.22 10.01
C ARG A 58 10.54 2.12 10.40
N PHE A 59 10.57 2.66 11.61
CA PHE A 59 9.57 3.59 12.16
C PHE A 59 10.20 4.50 13.22
N ILE A 60 9.46 5.50 13.70
CA ILE A 60 9.88 6.43 14.75
C ILE A 60 9.48 5.92 16.13
N ASP A 61 8.18 5.80 16.39
CA ASP A 61 7.67 5.40 17.72
C ASP A 61 7.07 3.99 17.68
N ILE A 62 6.19 3.71 16.71
CA ILE A 62 5.56 2.39 16.52
C ILE A 62 5.49 2.04 15.03
N ASP A 63 5.21 0.78 14.71
CA ASP A 63 5.05 0.35 13.31
C ASP A 63 3.81 0.98 12.66
N LEU A 64 4.01 1.80 11.62
CA LEU A 64 2.93 2.48 10.89
C LEU A 64 1.95 1.47 10.29
N ASN A 65 2.44 0.36 9.76
CA ASN A 65 1.59 -0.68 9.18
C ASN A 65 0.88 -1.53 10.24
N ARG A 66 0.85 -1.09 11.50
CA ARG A 66 0.01 -1.64 12.59
C ARG A 66 -0.84 -0.57 13.27
N ALA A 67 -0.71 0.70 12.85
CA ALA A 67 -1.30 1.83 13.53
C ALA A 67 -2.73 2.16 13.05
N PHE A 68 -3.16 1.66 11.89
CA PHE A 68 -4.44 2.07 11.26
C PHE A 68 -5.69 1.69 12.04
N SER A 69 -5.67 0.58 12.78
CA SER A 69 -6.78 0.20 13.67
C SER A 69 -6.84 1.01 14.97
N SER A 70 -5.82 1.83 15.24
CA SER A 70 -5.72 2.69 16.43
C SER A 70 -5.29 4.11 16.07
N ALA A 71 -5.63 4.53 14.85
CA ALA A 71 -5.31 5.83 14.30
C ALA A 71 -5.93 6.93 15.16
N ASP A 72 -5.12 7.91 15.53
CA ASP A 72 -5.51 8.98 16.45
C ASP A 72 -4.68 10.24 16.17
N LEU A 73 -5.36 11.33 15.81
CA LEU A 73 -4.75 12.63 15.49
C LEU A 73 -4.13 13.31 16.72
N GLU A 74 -4.62 13.00 17.92
CA GLU A 74 -4.16 13.60 19.18
C GLU A 74 -3.12 12.74 19.89
N SER A 75 -2.65 11.66 19.25
CA SER A 75 -1.67 10.76 19.85
C SER A 75 -0.27 11.37 19.90
N ASP A 76 0.45 11.14 21.00
CA ASP A 76 1.87 11.47 21.08
C ASP A 76 2.72 10.65 20.08
N ALA A 77 2.28 9.43 19.75
CA ALA A 77 2.99 8.55 18.82
C ALA A 77 2.86 9.05 17.37
N ASN A 78 4.00 9.28 16.72
CA ASN A 78 4.09 9.78 15.35
C ASN A 78 3.24 8.98 14.36
N GLU A 79 3.36 7.65 14.36
CA GLU A 79 2.68 6.79 13.39
C GLU A 79 1.16 6.71 13.58
N LYS A 80 0.63 6.92 14.79
CA LYS A 80 -0.82 6.99 14.99
C LYS A 80 -1.43 8.25 14.39
N ARG A 81 -0.73 9.38 14.52
CA ARG A 81 -1.12 10.65 13.87
C ARG A 81 -1.03 10.52 12.36
N LEU A 82 0.07 9.98 11.84
CA LEU A 82 0.24 9.75 10.40
C LEU A 82 -0.85 8.82 9.85
N ALA A 83 -1.19 7.73 10.56
CA ALA A 83 -2.28 6.86 10.15
C ALA A 83 -3.62 7.61 10.09
N ALA A 84 -3.94 8.45 11.07
CA ALA A 84 -5.17 9.22 11.08
C ALA A 84 -5.22 10.30 9.99
N GLU A 85 -4.09 10.97 9.72
CA GLU A 85 -3.94 11.89 8.59
C GLU A 85 -4.13 11.17 7.25
N PHE A 86 -3.52 9.99 7.09
CA PHE A 86 -3.64 9.16 5.89
C PHE A 86 -5.10 8.73 5.66
N VAL A 87 -5.79 8.25 6.71
CA VAL A 87 -7.22 7.91 6.65
C VAL A 87 -8.05 9.10 6.22
N LYS A 88 -7.84 10.27 6.85
CA LYS A 88 -8.56 11.50 6.49
C LYS A 88 -8.37 11.90 5.03
N GLN A 89 -7.18 11.65 4.46
CA GLN A 89 -6.85 12.03 3.09
C GLN A 89 -7.33 11.03 2.03
N HIS A 90 -7.38 9.73 2.36
CA HIS A 90 -7.49 8.67 1.35
C HIS A 90 -8.70 7.75 1.51
N ALA A 91 -9.31 7.64 2.69
CA ALA A 91 -10.40 6.68 2.92
C ALA A 91 -11.67 6.98 2.11
N SER A 92 -11.96 8.25 1.82
CA SER A 92 -13.14 8.66 1.07
C SER A 92 -12.91 8.77 -0.44
N ASN A 93 -11.76 8.33 -0.96
CA ASN A 93 -11.47 8.41 -2.39
C ASN A 93 -12.05 7.20 -3.14
N GLU A 94 -13.26 7.35 -3.66
CA GLU A 94 -13.94 6.31 -4.45
C GLU A 94 -13.11 5.90 -5.68
N ASN A 95 -13.22 4.64 -6.10
CA ASN A 95 -12.52 4.09 -7.27
C ASN A 95 -10.98 4.14 -7.20
N GLN A 96 -10.43 4.21 -5.99
CA GLN A 96 -9.00 4.13 -5.72
C GLN A 96 -8.58 2.69 -5.39
N LEU A 97 -7.46 2.25 -5.96
CA LEU A 97 -6.69 1.11 -5.47
C LEU A 97 -5.42 1.61 -4.77
N ILE A 98 -5.21 1.23 -3.51
CA ILE A 98 -3.96 1.52 -2.80
C ILE A 98 -3.00 0.35 -3.03
N ILE A 99 -1.74 0.64 -3.35
CA ILE A 99 -0.69 -0.39 -3.44
C ILE A 99 0.44 0.06 -2.53
N ASP A 100 0.67 -0.69 -1.45
CA ASP A 100 1.71 -0.41 -0.47
C ASP A 100 2.95 -1.28 -0.74
N LEU A 101 4.06 -0.64 -1.09
CA LEU A 101 5.29 -1.31 -1.50
C LEU A 101 6.22 -1.57 -0.32
N HIS A 102 6.53 -2.85 -0.09
CA HIS A 102 7.42 -3.29 0.97
C HIS A 102 8.64 -4.04 0.44
N ASN A 103 9.68 -4.08 1.24
CA ASN A 103 10.81 -5.00 1.10
C ASN A 103 10.91 -5.94 2.29
N THR A 104 11.59 -7.06 2.09
CA THR A 104 11.88 -8.01 3.15
C THR A 104 13.30 -8.54 2.98
N THR A 105 13.96 -8.83 4.10
CA THR A 105 15.25 -9.53 4.11
C THR A 105 15.09 -11.03 3.95
N CYS A 106 13.86 -11.56 4.07
CA CYS A 106 13.56 -12.96 3.83
C CYS A 106 13.62 -13.28 2.33
N ASN A 107 13.99 -14.52 1.99
CA ASN A 107 14.01 -15.00 0.62
C ASN A 107 12.60 -15.31 0.10
N MET A 108 11.76 -14.28 -0.04
CA MET A 108 10.36 -14.42 -0.49
C MET A 108 10.18 -14.20 -1.99
N GLY A 109 11.20 -13.71 -2.70
CA GLY A 109 11.06 -13.28 -4.09
C GLY A 109 9.99 -12.20 -4.27
N ALA A 110 9.50 -12.02 -5.50
CA ALA A 110 8.37 -11.13 -5.76
C ALA A 110 7.10 -11.73 -5.16
N THR A 111 6.51 -11.05 -4.17
CA THR A 111 5.31 -11.52 -3.47
C THR A 111 4.22 -10.47 -3.54
N LEU A 112 3.03 -10.87 -3.98
CA LEU A 112 1.80 -10.10 -3.83
C LEU A 112 1.04 -10.63 -2.60
N ILE A 113 0.81 -9.76 -1.63
CA ILE A 113 0.01 -10.07 -0.44
C ILE A 113 -1.39 -9.51 -0.67
N LEU A 114 -2.40 -10.37 -0.55
CA LEU A 114 -3.82 -10.05 -0.74
C LEU A 114 -4.55 -10.27 0.57
N LEU A 115 -5.41 -9.32 0.97
CA LEU A 115 -6.02 -9.31 2.31
C LEU A 115 -7.45 -9.85 2.35
N SER A 116 -7.96 -10.26 1.19
CA SER A 116 -9.27 -10.90 1.01
C SER A 116 -9.15 -11.95 -0.09
N ASN A 117 -9.97 -12.99 0.02
CA ASN A 117 -10.06 -14.09 -0.95
C ASN A 117 -11.30 -13.99 -1.87
N ASP A 118 -11.95 -12.83 -1.91
CA ASP A 118 -13.09 -12.61 -2.79
C ASP A 118 -12.72 -12.69 -4.30
N PRO A 119 -13.70 -12.75 -5.21
CA PRO A 119 -13.45 -12.85 -6.65
C PRO A 119 -12.63 -11.69 -7.25
N TYR A 120 -12.57 -10.52 -6.62
CA TYR A 120 -11.77 -9.40 -7.11
C TYR A 120 -10.27 -9.68 -6.89
N TYR A 121 -9.88 -10.01 -5.66
CA TYR A 121 -8.47 -10.25 -5.33
C TYR A 121 -7.94 -11.59 -5.88
N THR A 122 -8.77 -12.64 -5.89
CA THR A 122 -8.37 -13.93 -6.50
C THR A 122 -8.07 -13.78 -7.99
N ARG A 123 -8.86 -12.99 -8.73
CA ARG A 123 -8.58 -12.67 -10.15
C ARG A 123 -7.32 -11.81 -10.30
N MET A 124 -7.08 -10.86 -9.40
CA MET A 124 -5.85 -10.06 -9.40
C MET A 124 -4.62 -10.96 -9.21
N GLY A 125 -4.63 -11.82 -8.20
CA GLY A 125 -3.54 -12.78 -7.95
C GLY A 125 -3.32 -13.73 -9.12
N ALA A 126 -4.40 -14.28 -9.70
CA ALA A 126 -4.31 -15.15 -10.87
C ALA A 126 -3.69 -14.43 -12.09
N TYR A 127 -4.07 -13.17 -12.34
CA TYR A 127 -3.50 -12.37 -13.42
C TYR A 127 -2.01 -12.09 -13.21
N VAL A 128 -1.60 -11.71 -11.99
CA VAL A 128 -0.19 -11.50 -11.67
C VAL A 128 0.60 -12.79 -11.86
N LYS A 129 0.09 -13.93 -11.36
CA LYS A 129 0.74 -15.24 -11.55
C LYS A 129 0.82 -15.65 -13.01
N GLN A 130 -0.18 -15.32 -13.83
CA GLN A 130 -0.15 -15.57 -15.27
C GLN A 130 0.94 -14.75 -15.98
N ARG A 131 1.14 -13.48 -15.57
CA ARG A 131 2.12 -12.58 -16.19
C ARG A 131 3.54 -12.74 -15.64
N MET A 132 3.65 -13.20 -14.40
CA MET A 132 4.90 -13.39 -13.65
C MET A 132 4.82 -14.74 -12.92
N PRO A 133 5.06 -15.87 -13.62
CA PRO A 133 4.89 -17.22 -13.08
C PRO A 133 5.69 -17.52 -11.81
N GLU A 134 6.80 -16.81 -11.58
CA GLU A 134 7.65 -16.89 -10.41
C GLU A 134 7.11 -16.11 -9.20
N ALA A 135 6.13 -15.22 -9.39
CA ALA A 135 5.57 -14.43 -8.29
C ALA A 135 4.84 -15.32 -7.28
N ASN A 136 5.04 -15.05 -6.00
CA ASN A 136 4.28 -15.68 -4.92
C ASN A 136 3.00 -14.89 -4.67
N ILE A 137 1.88 -15.58 -4.53
CA ILE A 137 0.59 -14.98 -4.15
C ILE A 137 0.28 -15.48 -2.75
N LEU A 138 0.25 -14.56 -1.78
CA LEU A 138 -0.04 -14.85 -0.38
C LEU A 138 -1.38 -14.21 -0.02
N PHE A 139 -2.29 -14.99 0.58
CA PHE A 139 -3.51 -14.47 1.16
C PHE A 139 -3.34 -14.33 2.68
N GLU A 140 -3.56 -13.12 3.20
CA GLU A 140 -3.61 -12.79 4.64
C GLU A 140 -5.06 -12.39 4.99
N ASP A 141 -5.98 -13.32 4.80
CA ASP A 141 -7.43 -13.16 4.92
C ASP A 141 -7.99 -13.59 6.29
N ARG A 142 -7.12 -13.67 7.30
CA ARG A 142 -7.47 -14.09 8.67
C ARG A 142 -8.36 -13.09 9.41
N LYS A 143 -8.41 -11.85 8.95
CA LYS A 143 -9.21 -10.76 9.50
C LYS A 143 -10.11 -10.18 8.42
N SER A 144 -11.27 -9.67 8.82
CA SER A 144 -12.14 -8.91 7.92
C SER A 144 -11.42 -7.66 7.43
N TRP A 145 -11.81 -7.12 6.26
CA TRP A 145 -11.20 -5.90 5.69
C TRP A 145 -11.18 -4.74 6.70
N GLN A 146 -12.27 -4.58 7.45
CA GLN A 146 -12.42 -3.50 8.44
C GLN A 146 -11.53 -3.68 9.68
N ASP A 147 -11.10 -4.90 9.97
CA ASP A 147 -10.26 -5.24 11.14
C ASP A 147 -8.76 -5.29 10.79
N GLN A 148 -8.40 -5.13 9.51
CA GLN A 148 -7.01 -5.13 9.08
C GLN A 148 -6.30 -3.85 9.56
N PRO A 149 -5.12 -3.96 10.20
CA PRO A 149 -4.40 -2.80 10.72
C PRO A 149 -3.44 -2.18 9.69
N TYR A 150 -3.56 -2.58 8.42
CA TYR A 150 -2.59 -2.29 7.37
C TYR A 150 -2.93 -1.00 6.64
N LEU A 151 -1.93 -0.35 6.07
CA LEU A 151 -2.11 0.93 5.39
C LEU A 151 -3.05 0.82 4.19
N CYS A 152 -2.89 -0.22 3.38
CA CYS A 152 -3.65 -0.38 2.14
C CYS A 152 -5.15 -0.64 2.38
N THR A 153 -5.55 -1.08 3.56
CA THR A 153 -6.99 -1.27 3.90
C THR A 153 -7.72 0.02 4.26
N THR A 154 -7.03 1.16 4.19
CA THR A 154 -7.67 2.48 4.32
C THR A 154 -8.69 2.73 3.20
N GLY A 155 -8.41 2.26 1.99
CA GLY A 155 -9.30 2.39 0.84
C GLY A 155 -10.32 1.26 0.74
N GLU A 156 -11.24 1.38 -0.21
CA GLU A 156 -12.16 0.28 -0.59
C GLU A 156 -11.38 -0.91 -1.19
N HIS A 157 -10.28 -0.62 -1.89
CA HIS A 157 -9.38 -1.61 -2.47
C HIS A 157 -7.92 -1.29 -2.13
N GLY A 158 -7.15 -2.34 -1.83
CA GLY A 158 -5.79 -2.25 -1.29
C GLY A 158 -4.97 -3.52 -1.39
#